data_AF-A0A972ZG40-F1
#
_entry.id   AF-A0A972ZG40-F1
#
_cell.length_a   1.000
_cell.length_b   1.000
_cell.length_c   1.000
_cell.angle_alpha   90.00
_cell.angle_beta   90.00
_cell.angle_gamma   90.00
#
_symmetry.space_group_name_H-M   'P 1'
#
loop_
_entity.id
_entity.type
_entity.pdbx_description
1 polymer ?
#
loop_
_entity_poly.entity_id
_entity_poly.type
_entity_poly.pdbx_seq_one_letter_code
_entity_poly.pdbx_strand_id
1 'polypeptide(L)'
;MNDIQQGGINDSASSAVDNLLFFGIKYKNALIGALLFFLLAGAGTYFWMSRQADRELEAGMKLSALEQLLQSGDYRRAIKGDKETTGLESIATSYNGTRSGEIAALLLANAWYSLGEPDSALAAFQTASMKDPDLQAAVLAGKGACFSNRKEYGKAAENYEKASRKAENNALKASYLADTADCLAKDGKEEKARQRYNEIIETYPGSASASAAQRSLWKLSGSE
;
A
#
# COMPACT_ATOMS: atom_id res chain seq x y z
N MET A 1 -75.08 -2.18 19.09
CA MET A 1 -73.61 -2.26 19.22
C MET A 1 -73.10 -3.15 18.11
N ASN A 2 -72.05 -2.68 17.43
CA ASN A 2 -71.23 -3.32 16.38
C ASN A 2 -71.56 -2.93 14.94
N ASP A 3 -71.35 -1.64 14.65
CA ASP A 3 -70.91 -1.20 13.33
C ASP A 3 -69.55 -1.84 13.00
N ILE A 4 -69.51 -2.52 11.87
CA ILE A 4 -68.33 -3.20 11.34
C ILE A 4 -67.36 -2.14 10.81
N GLN A 5 -66.28 -1.89 11.57
CA GLN A 5 -65.11 -1.18 11.10
C GLN A 5 -64.34 -2.01 10.05
N GLN A 6 -64.79 -1.99 8.80
CA GLN A 6 -64.02 -2.52 7.66
C GLN A 6 -63.57 -1.44 6.66
N GLY A 7 -63.95 -0.17 6.84
CA GLY A 7 -63.57 0.92 5.92
C GLY A 7 -62.12 1.42 6.05
N GLY A 8 -61.48 1.31 7.23
CA GLY A 8 -60.19 1.98 7.47
C GLY A 8 -58.95 1.31 6.84
N ILE A 9 -58.99 0.00 6.60
CA ILE A 9 -57.83 -0.76 6.08
C ILE A 9 -57.78 -0.72 4.54
N ASN A 10 -58.93 -0.68 3.86
CA ASN A 10 -58.98 -0.58 2.39
C ASN A 10 -58.68 0.84 1.88
N ASP A 11 -59.11 1.88 2.58
CA ASP A 11 -58.91 3.28 2.14
C ASP A 11 -57.46 3.75 2.33
N SER A 12 -56.77 3.27 3.36
CA SER A 12 -55.34 3.58 3.61
C SER A 12 -54.42 2.85 2.61
N ALA A 13 -54.75 1.60 2.25
CA ALA A 13 -54.05 0.86 1.21
C ALA A 13 -54.32 1.45 -0.18
N SER A 14 -55.56 1.82 -0.50
CA SER A 14 -55.91 2.49 -1.77
C SER A 14 -55.19 3.82 -1.90
N SER A 15 -55.23 4.69 -0.88
CA SER A 15 -54.55 5.98 -0.91
C SER A 15 -53.02 5.87 -0.98
N ALA A 16 -52.41 4.85 -0.36
CA ALA A 16 -50.97 4.59 -0.52
C ALA A 16 -50.62 4.17 -1.95
N VAL A 17 -51.45 3.31 -2.57
CA VAL A 17 -51.29 2.88 -3.97
C VAL A 17 -51.53 4.06 -4.92
N ASP A 18 -52.55 4.88 -4.68
CA ASP A 18 -52.88 6.06 -5.48
C ASP A 18 -51.81 7.15 -5.38
N ASN A 19 -51.21 7.34 -4.20
CA ASN A 19 -50.06 8.24 -3.99
C ASN A 19 -48.80 7.72 -4.72
N LEU A 20 -48.58 6.40 -4.74
CA LEU A 20 -47.48 5.77 -5.49
C LEU A 20 -47.67 5.94 -7.00
N LEU A 21 -48.90 5.75 -7.49
CA LEU A 21 -49.26 5.92 -8.89
C LEU A 21 -49.16 7.38 -9.32
N PHE A 22 -49.65 8.33 -8.50
CA PHE A 22 -49.54 9.76 -8.75
C PHE A 22 -48.08 10.23 -8.79
N PHE A 23 -47.25 9.78 -7.85
CA PHE A 23 -45.83 10.11 -7.82
C PHE A 23 -45.06 9.48 -9.01
N GLY A 24 -45.36 8.21 -9.33
CA GLY A 24 -44.78 7.49 -10.46
C GLY A 24 -45.10 8.13 -11.81
N ILE A 25 -46.31 8.65 -12.01
CA ILE A 25 -46.70 9.36 -13.23
C ILE A 25 -46.11 10.78 -13.28
N LYS A 26 -46.17 11.51 -12.15
CA LYS A 26 -45.66 12.90 -12.05
C LYS A 26 -44.14 12.99 -12.27
N TYR A 27 -43.39 12.00 -11.80
CA TYR A 27 -41.92 11.96 -11.91
C TYR A 27 -41.41 10.88 -12.86
N LYS A 28 -42.26 10.33 -13.75
CA LYS A 28 -41.93 9.21 -14.64
C LYS A 28 -40.59 9.37 -15.37
N ASN A 29 -40.37 10.55 -15.98
CA ASN A 29 -39.15 10.83 -16.74
C ASN A 29 -37.91 10.97 -15.83
N ALA A 30 -38.09 11.49 -14.61
CA ALA A 30 -37.01 11.59 -13.62
C ALA A 30 -36.64 10.21 -13.05
N LEU A 31 -37.62 9.34 -12.81
CA LEU A 31 -37.39 7.95 -12.37
C LEU A 31 -36.70 7.12 -13.45
N ILE A 32 -37.10 7.26 -14.71
CA ILE A 32 -36.41 6.61 -15.85
C ILE A 32 -34.98 7.14 -15.97
N GLY A 33 -34.78 8.46 -15.84
CA GLY A 33 -33.45 9.07 -15.86
C GLY A 33 -32.55 8.56 -14.73
N ALA A 34 -33.07 8.47 -13.51
CA ALA A 34 -32.35 7.93 -12.36
C ALA A 34 -32.01 6.44 -12.53
N LEU A 35 -32.95 5.63 -13.03
CA LEU A 35 -32.72 4.21 -13.30
C LEU A 35 -31.62 4.02 -14.36
N LEU A 36 -31.68 4.76 -15.48
CA LEU A 36 -30.66 4.72 -16.53
C LEU A 36 -29.30 5.18 -16.00
N PHE A 37 -29.26 6.21 -15.15
CA PHE A 37 -28.04 6.65 -14.51
C PHE A 37 -27.41 5.54 -13.65
N PHE A 38 -28.19 4.88 -12.78
CA PHE A 38 -27.68 3.78 -11.95
C PHE A 38 -27.26 2.55 -12.78
N LEU A 39 -27.99 2.23 -13.86
CA LEU A 39 -27.61 1.16 -14.78
C LEU A 39 -26.30 1.45 -15.50
N LEU A 40 -26.12 2.66 -16.03
CA LEU A 40 -24.88 3.07 -16.68
C LEU A 40 -23.72 3.16 -15.68
N ALA A 41 -23.97 3.66 -14.47
CA ALA A 41 -22.98 3.67 -13.40
C ALA A 41 -22.56 2.24 -13.01
N GLY A 42 -23.52 1.32 -12.86
CA GLY A 42 -23.25 -0.09 -12.54
C GLY A 42 -22.53 -0.85 -13.66
N ALA A 43 -22.94 -0.65 -14.92
CA ALA A 43 -22.24 -1.23 -16.07
C ALA A 43 -20.82 -0.67 -16.21
N GLY A 44 -20.65 0.63 -15.97
CA GLY A 44 -19.35 1.30 -15.97
C GLY A 44 -18.42 0.79 -14.88
N THR A 45 -18.90 0.64 -13.64
CA THR A 45 -18.10 0.09 -12.53
C THR A 45 -17.75 -1.38 -12.78
N TYR A 46 -18.69 -2.19 -13.28
CA TYR A 46 -18.42 -3.59 -13.64
C TYR A 46 -17.37 -3.71 -14.75
N PHE A 47 -17.51 -2.94 -15.83
CA PHE A 47 -16.55 -2.96 -16.93
C PHE A 47 -15.16 -2.47 -16.49
N TRP A 48 -15.11 -1.41 -15.68
CA TRP A 48 -13.86 -0.92 -15.10
C TRP A 48 -13.20 -1.96 -14.19
N MET A 49 -13.99 -2.62 -13.33
CA MET A 49 -13.49 -3.67 -12.42
C MET A 49 -13.01 -4.90 -13.19
N SER A 50 -13.74 -5.34 -14.21
CA SER A 50 -13.34 -6.44 -15.09
C SER A 50 -12.04 -6.12 -15.82
N ARG A 51 -11.94 -4.93 -16.43
CA ARG A 51 -10.73 -4.50 -17.13
C ARG A 51 -9.54 -4.37 -16.19
N GLN A 52 -9.76 -3.91 -14.96
CA GLN A 52 -8.70 -3.80 -13.96
C GLN A 52 -8.21 -5.18 -13.50
N ALA A 53 -9.10 -6.17 -13.41
CA ALA A 53 -8.74 -7.56 -13.10
C ALA A 53 -7.86 -8.17 -14.21
N ASP A 54 -8.21 -7.98 -15.48
CA ASP A 54 -7.39 -8.46 -16.61
C ASP A 54 -5.99 -7.82 -16.62
N ARG A 55 -5.94 -6.49 -16.37
CA ARG A 55 -4.67 -5.77 -16.24
C ARG A 55 -3.83 -6.28 -15.08
N GLU A 56 -4.44 -6.57 -13.93
CA GLU A 56 -3.74 -7.13 -12.77
C GLU A 56 -3.18 -8.51 -13.08
N LEU A 57 -3.95 -9.38 -13.73
CA LEU A 57 -3.50 -10.72 -14.11
C LEU A 57 -2.31 -10.65 -15.08
N GLU A 58 -2.40 -9.79 -16.11
CA GLU A 58 -1.32 -9.61 -17.06
C GLU A 58 -0.05 -9.04 -16.41
N ALA A 59 -0.20 -8.03 -15.55
CA ALA A 59 0.91 -7.46 -14.79
C ALA A 59 1.58 -8.50 -13.89
N GLY A 60 0.79 -9.34 -13.21
CA GLY A 60 1.29 -10.41 -12.35
C GLY A 60 2.11 -11.45 -13.12
N MET A 61 1.65 -11.86 -14.31
CA MET A 61 2.41 -12.77 -15.18
C MET A 61 3.71 -12.14 -15.70
N LYS A 62 3.69 -10.84 -16.04
CA LYS A 62 4.91 -10.13 -16.46
C LYS A 62 5.90 -10.00 -15.32
N LEU A 63 5.43 -9.76 -14.09
CA LEU A 63 6.28 -9.73 -12.91
C LEU A 63 6.90 -11.09 -12.60
N SER A 64 6.13 -12.17 -12.67
CA SER A 64 6.66 -13.52 -12.37
C SER A 64 7.77 -13.92 -13.35
N ALA A 65 7.69 -13.48 -14.60
CA ALA A 65 8.76 -13.67 -15.59
C ALA A 65 10.09 -12.98 -15.21
N LEU A 66 10.08 -12.00 -14.30
CA LEU A 66 11.28 -11.29 -13.83
C LEU A 66 11.89 -11.87 -12.55
N GLU A 67 11.23 -12.84 -11.90
CA GLU A 67 11.68 -13.38 -10.60
C GLU A 67 13.11 -13.90 -10.65
N GLN A 68 13.45 -14.68 -11.68
CA GLN A 68 14.80 -15.22 -11.84
C GLN A 68 15.85 -14.11 -12.01
N LEU A 69 15.54 -13.04 -12.76
CA LEU A 69 16.44 -11.91 -12.94
C LEU A 69 16.66 -11.16 -11.62
N LEU A 70 15.59 -10.93 -10.86
CA LEU A 70 15.66 -10.28 -9.55
C LEU A 70 16.44 -11.10 -8.52
N GLN A 71 16.24 -12.43 -8.50
CA GLN A 71 16.93 -13.34 -7.58
C GLN A 71 18.41 -13.53 -7.94
N SER A 72 18.74 -13.55 -9.23
CA SER A 72 20.13 -13.66 -9.70
C SER A 72 20.91 -12.34 -9.64
N GLY A 73 20.24 -11.23 -9.32
CA GLY A 73 20.85 -9.91 -9.25
C GLY A 73 21.04 -9.23 -10.60
N ASP A 74 20.41 -9.74 -11.67
CA ASP A 74 20.41 -9.13 -13.01
C ASP A 74 19.41 -7.96 -13.07
N TYR A 75 19.63 -6.97 -12.20
CA TYR A 75 18.73 -5.84 -12.00
C TYR A 75 18.62 -4.95 -13.24
N ARG A 76 19.69 -4.81 -14.05
CA ARG A 76 19.62 -4.01 -15.28
C ARG A 76 18.61 -4.59 -16.28
N ARG A 77 18.63 -5.92 -16.48
CA ARG A 77 17.64 -6.59 -17.33
C ARG A 77 16.26 -6.60 -16.68
N ALA A 78 16.15 -6.80 -15.37
CA ALA A 78 14.86 -6.69 -14.69
C ALA A 78 14.21 -5.30 -14.87
N ILE A 79 15.00 -4.22 -14.78
CA ILE A 79 14.53 -2.84 -14.93
C ILE A 79 14.04 -2.56 -16.35
N LYS A 80 14.86 -2.84 -17.36
CA LYS A 80 14.59 -2.47 -18.76
C LYS A 80 13.79 -3.50 -19.54
N GLY A 81 13.87 -4.77 -19.15
CA GLY A 81 13.41 -5.89 -19.95
C GLY A 81 14.33 -6.19 -21.12
N ASP A 82 13.90 -7.10 -21.97
CA ASP A 82 14.58 -7.48 -23.20
C ASP A 82 13.56 -7.91 -24.28
N LYS A 83 13.98 -8.72 -25.26
CA LYS A 83 13.07 -9.19 -26.32
C LYS A 83 12.00 -10.15 -25.81
N GLU A 84 12.24 -10.81 -24.68
CA GLU A 84 11.39 -11.88 -24.14
C GLU A 84 10.60 -11.39 -22.92
N THR A 85 11.13 -10.41 -22.19
CA THR A 85 10.57 -9.92 -20.93
C THR A 85 10.20 -8.44 -20.95
N THR A 86 9.07 -8.10 -20.34
CA THR A 86 8.70 -6.70 -20.11
C THR A 86 9.37 -6.22 -18.82
N GLY A 87 10.17 -5.15 -18.88
CA GLY A 87 10.89 -4.62 -17.72
C GLY A 87 10.01 -3.91 -16.69
N LEU A 88 10.52 -3.79 -15.46
CA LEU A 88 9.84 -3.14 -14.34
C LEU A 88 9.38 -1.71 -14.64
N GLU A 89 10.15 -0.91 -15.39
CA GLU A 89 9.75 0.45 -15.77
C GLU A 89 8.45 0.45 -16.59
N SER A 90 8.36 -0.47 -17.54
CA SER A 90 7.19 -0.62 -18.40
C SER A 90 6.01 -1.19 -17.61
N ILE A 91 6.25 -2.15 -16.71
CA ILE A 91 5.17 -2.72 -15.89
C ILE A 91 4.60 -1.66 -14.94
N ALA A 92 5.46 -0.97 -14.19
CA ALA A 92 5.06 0.05 -13.22
C ALA A 92 4.25 1.18 -13.86
N THR A 93 4.63 1.59 -15.08
CA THR A 93 3.94 2.65 -15.83
C THR A 93 2.65 2.15 -16.47
N SER A 94 2.70 1.02 -17.18
CA SER A 94 1.59 0.51 -17.99
C SER A 94 0.49 -0.12 -17.15
N TYR A 95 0.81 -0.58 -15.94
CA TYR A 95 -0.13 -1.20 -15.00
C TYR A 95 -0.30 -0.37 -13.73
N ASN A 96 -0.04 0.93 -13.79
CA ASN A 96 -0.30 1.83 -12.67
C ASN A 96 -1.77 1.69 -12.17
N GLY A 97 -1.93 1.68 -10.84
CA GLY A 97 -3.19 1.53 -10.14
C GLY A 97 -3.65 0.08 -9.91
N THR A 98 -2.96 -0.91 -10.49
CA THR A 98 -3.11 -2.34 -10.16
C THR A 98 -2.12 -2.72 -9.05
N ARG A 99 -2.39 -3.78 -8.28
CA ARG A 99 -1.51 -4.22 -7.19
C ARG A 99 -0.15 -4.69 -7.71
N SER A 100 -0.13 -5.40 -8.83
CA SER A 100 1.11 -5.81 -9.50
C SER A 100 1.88 -4.61 -10.06
N GLY A 101 1.21 -3.60 -10.62
CA GLY A 101 1.90 -2.35 -11.01
C GLY A 101 2.53 -1.62 -9.83
N GLU A 102 1.84 -1.60 -8.68
CA GLU A 102 2.37 -1.08 -7.41
C GLU A 102 3.62 -1.88 -6.97
N ILE A 103 3.55 -3.21 -6.93
CA ILE A 103 4.70 -4.07 -6.61
C ILE A 103 5.86 -3.84 -7.61
N ALA A 104 5.57 -3.70 -8.90
CA ALA A 104 6.58 -3.41 -9.92
C ALA A 104 7.31 -2.09 -9.65
N ALA A 105 6.59 -1.05 -9.22
CA ALA A 105 7.19 0.24 -8.86
C ALA A 105 8.11 0.12 -7.64
N LEU A 106 7.72 -0.67 -6.63
CA LEU A 106 8.57 -0.94 -5.46
C LEU A 106 9.83 -1.72 -5.86
N LEU A 107 9.67 -2.77 -6.65
CA LEU A 107 10.78 -3.59 -7.14
C LEU A 107 11.72 -2.80 -8.05
N LEU A 108 11.21 -1.89 -8.87
CA LEU A 108 12.01 -0.97 -9.68
C LEU A 108 12.93 -0.13 -8.81
N ALA A 109 12.39 0.49 -7.76
CA ALA A 109 13.17 1.31 -6.84
C ALA A 109 14.22 0.48 -6.08
N ASN A 110 13.84 -0.73 -5.62
CA ASN A 110 14.77 -1.66 -4.97
C ASN A 110 15.88 -2.14 -5.93
N ALA A 111 15.56 -2.36 -7.21
CA ALA A 111 16.52 -2.77 -8.22
C ALA A 111 17.55 -1.66 -8.48
N TRP A 112 17.11 -0.39 -8.57
CA TRP A 112 18.03 0.75 -8.63
C TRP A 112 18.91 0.86 -7.39
N TYR A 113 18.34 0.68 -6.20
CA TYR A 113 19.11 0.69 -4.96
C TYR A 113 20.17 -0.42 -4.96
N SER A 114 19.81 -1.63 -5.43
CA SER A 114 20.69 -2.78 -5.50
C SER A 114 21.81 -2.63 -6.53
N LEU A 115 21.62 -1.78 -7.55
CA LEU A 115 22.68 -1.36 -8.48
C LEU A 115 23.64 -0.33 -7.89
N GLY A 116 23.44 0.12 -6.65
CA GLY A 116 24.24 1.18 -6.04
C GLY A 116 23.90 2.57 -6.56
N GLU A 117 22.68 2.75 -7.08
CA GLU A 117 22.19 4.01 -7.65
C GLU A 117 21.12 4.62 -6.72
N PRO A 118 21.48 5.12 -5.51
CA PRO A 118 20.51 5.54 -4.50
C PRO A 118 19.67 6.75 -4.93
N ASP A 119 20.18 7.62 -5.81
CA ASP A 119 19.40 8.76 -6.31
C ASP A 119 18.30 8.32 -7.30
N SER A 120 18.62 7.38 -8.19
CA SER A 120 17.63 6.75 -9.08
C SER A 120 16.57 5.99 -8.28
N ALA A 121 17.00 5.27 -7.24
CA ALA A 121 16.10 4.58 -6.31
C ALA A 121 15.17 5.56 -5.59
N LEU A 122 15.72 6.66 -5.06
CA LEU A 122 14.95 7.68 -4.35
C LEU A 122 13.91 8.33 -5.27
N ALA A 123 14.26 8.64 -6.51
CA ALA A 123 13.34 9.17 -7.51
C ALA A 123 12.21 8.15 -7.80
N ALA A 124 12.54 6.88 -7.99
CA ALA A 124 11.53 5.83 -8.19
C ALA A 124 10.58 5.71 -6.97
N PHE A 125 11.11 5.67 -5.74
CA PHE A 125 10.32 5.65 -4.50
C PHE A 125 9.44 6.91 -4.32
N GLN A 126 9.83 8.06 -4.87
CA GLN A 126 9.01 9.29 -4.80
C GLN A 126 7.78 9.21 -5.69
N THR A 127 7.90 8.57 -6.85
CA THR A 127 6.79 8.38 -7.80
C THR A 127 5.90 7.18 -7.49
N ALA A 128 6.39 6.26 -6.65
CA ALA A 128 5.66 5.08 -6.22
C ALA A 128 4.41 5.46 -5.39
N SER A 129 3.24 5.17 -5.92
CA SER A 129 1.95 5.31 -5.22
C SER A 129 1.46 3.93 -4.82
N MET A 130 1.14 3.75 -3.54
CA MET A 130 0.77 2.46 -2.96
C MET A 130 -0.53 2.60 -2.18
N LYS A 131 -1.47 1.67 -2.36
CA LYS A 131 -2.71 1.64 -1.56
C LYS A 131 -2.52 0.92 -0.24
N ASP A 132 -1.79 -0.19 -0.27
CA ASP A 132 -1.55 -1.04 0.88
C ASP A 132 -0.64 -0.35 1.92
N PRO A 133 -0.98 -0.34 3.22
CA PRO A 133 -0.18 0.31 4.26
C PRO A 133 1.23 -0.28 4.42
N ASP A 134 1.40 -1.60 4.31
CA ASP A 134 2.70 -2.25 4.41
C ASP A 134 3.58 -1.92 3.20
N LEU A 135 3.01 -1.84 2.00
CA LEU A 135 3.73 -1.36 0.81
C LEU A 135 4.11 0.13 0.92
N GLN A 136 3.23 0.98 1.47
CA GLN A 136 3.58 2.37 1.77
C GLN A 136 4.73 2.47 2.78
N ALA A 137 4.73 1.62 3.81
CA ALA A 137 5.82 1.51 4.76
C ALA A 137 7.12 1.05 4.09
N ALA A 138 7.06 0.06 3.19
CA ALA A 138 8.23 -0.39 2.42
C ALA A 138 8.82 0.72 1.55
N VAL A 139 8.01 1.57 0.92
CA VAL A 139 8.50 2.75 0.18
C VAL A 139 9.21 3.72 1.11
N LEU A 140 8.68 3.99 2.31
CA LEU A 140 9.31 4.86 3.31
C LEU A 140 10.65 4.27 3.78
N ALA A 141 10.68 2.97 4.08
CA ALA A 141 11.90 2.26 4.48
C ALA A 141 12.95 2.27 3.36
N GLY A 142 12.54 2.10 2.10
CA GLY A 142 13.41 2.20 0.93
C GLY A 142 14.05 3.58 0.78
N LYS A 143 13.29 4.66 1.00
CA LYS A 143 13.84 6.03 1.09
C LYS A 143 14.84 6.16 2.25
N GLY A 144 14.51 5.58 3.41
CA GLY A 144 15.41 5.48 4.56
C GLY A 144 16.74 4.80 4.22
N ALA A 145 16.69 3.68 3.49
CA ALA A 145 17.85 2.95 3.03
C ALA A 145 18.73 3.79 2.09
N CYS A 146 18.12 4.53 1.15
CA CYS A 146 18.84 5.45 0.26
C CYS A 146 19.57 6.54 1.05
N PHE A 147 18.91 7.17 2.05
CA PHE A 147 19.56 8.16 2.91
C PHE A 147 20.67 7.54 3.77
N SER A 148 20.47 6.33 4.29
CA SER A 148 21.46 5.62 5.09
C SER A 148 22.72 5.28 4.27
N ASN A 149 22.55 4.86 3.01
CA ASN A 149 23.64 4.61 2.08
C ASN A 149 24.46 5.88 1.81
N ARG A 150 23.80 7.04 1.75
CA ARG A 150 24.40 8.38 1.66
C ARG A 150 24.98 8.90 2.99
N LYS A 151 24.95 8.09 4.06
CA LYS A 151 25.36 8.45 5.43
C LYS A 151 24.56 9.61 6.04
N GLU A 152 23.39 9.92 5.50
CA GLU A 152 22.45 10.89 6.05
C GLU A 152 21.58 10.23 7.12
N TYR A 153 22.22 9.74 8.18
CA TYR A 153 21.60 8.85 9.16
C TYR A 153 20.41 9.47 9.89
N GLY A 154 20.44 10.78 10.20
CA GLY A 154 19.28 11.49 10.74
C GLY A 154 18.04 11.40 9.83
N LYS A 155 18.18 11.65 8.53
CA LYS A 155 17.06 11.54 7.57
C LYS A 155 16.62 10.10 7.35
N ALA A 156 17.58 9.16 7.39
CA ALA A 156 17.27 7.74 7.32
C ALA A 156 16.39 7.32 8.49
N ALA A 157 16.78 7.67 9.73
CA ALA A 157 16.01 7.40 10.94
C ALA A 157 14.59 7.97 10.86
N GLU A 158 14.42 9.20 10.38
CA GLU A 158 13.07 9.79 10.21
C GLU A 158 12.19 9.01 9.23
N ASN A 159 12.75 8.48 8.14
CA ASN A 159 11.99 7.72 7.15
C ASN A 159 11.64 6.31 7.68
N TYR A 160 12.58 5.64 8.33
CA TYR A 160 12.32 4.35 8.98
C TYR A 160 11.30 4.46 10.11
N GLU A 161 11.33 5.54 10.90
CA GLU A 161 10.36 5.78 11.96
C GLU A 161 8.95 5.94 11.36
N LYS A 162 8.83 6.71 10.26
CA LYS A 162 7.57 6.85 9.52
C LYS A 162 7.11 5.50 8.96
N ALA A 163 8.04 4.69 8.44
CA ALA A 163 7.74 3.34 7.95
C ALA A 163 7.20 2.44 9.08
N SER A 164 7.84 2.43 10.24
CA SER A 164 7.40 1.66 11.41
C SER A 164 5.98 2.04 11.84
N ARG A 165 5.65 3.33 11.87
CA ARG A 165 4.28 3.78 12.20
C ARG A 165 3.26 3.46 11.12
N LYS A 166 3.68 3.37 9.87
CA LYS A 166 2.81 3.17 8.71
C LYS A 166 2.47 1.69 8.47
N ALA A 167 3.41 0.80 8.77
CA ALA A 167 3.20 -0.64 8.64
C ALA A 167 2.05 -1.10 9.54
N GLU A 168 1.32 -2.11 9.11
CA GLU A 168 0.35 -2.84 9.92
C GLU A 168 0.95 -4.14 10.44
N ASN A 169 1.83 -4.78 9.66
CA ASN A 169 2.53 -5.99 10.05
C ASN A 169 3.55 -5.74 11.17
N ASN A 170 3.38 -6.44 12.31
CA ASN A 170 4.25 -6.25 13.49
C ASN A 170 5.72 -6.59 13.24
N ALA A 171 6.04 -7.55 12.37
CA ALA A 171 7.42 -7.86 12.03
C ALA A 171 8.07 -6.70 11.25
N LEU A 172 7.34 -6.08 10.31
CA LEU A 172 7.79 -4.88 9.60
C LEU A 172 7.95 -3.69 10.56
N LYS A 173 6.97 -3.45 11.45
CA LYS A 173 7.05 -2.40 12.47
C LYS A 173 8.32 -2.52 13.30
N ALA A 174 8.59 -3.72 13.82
CA ALA A 174 9.75 -4.00 14.65
C ALA A 174 11.06 -3.87 13.86
N SER A 175 11.09 -4.34 12.61
CA SER A 175 12.26 -4.20 11.72
C SER A 175 12.59 -2.73 11.44
N TYR A 176 11.61 -1.93 11.02
CA TYR A 176 11.83 -0.52 10.72
C TYR A 176 12.15 0.32 11.97
N LEU A 177 11.63 -0.07 13.14
CA LEU A 177 12.03 0.56 14.40
C LEU A 177 13.49 0.24 14.74
N ALA A 178 13.96 -0.98 14.45
CA ALA A 178 15.37 -1.35 14.60
C ALA A 178 16.26 -0.55 13.64
N ASP A 179 15.87 -0.43 12.37
CA ASP A 179 16.60 0.40 11.39
C ASP A 179 16.67 1.88 11.83
N THR A 180 15.61 2.37 12.47
CA THR A 180 15.59 3.71 13.07
C THR A 180 16.63 3.85 14.18
N ALA A 181 16.67 2.90 15.11
CA ALA A 181 17.60 2.89 16.23
C ALA A 181 19.07 2.78 15.76
N ASP A 182 19.33 1.92 14.78
CA ASP A 182 20.65 1.76 14.16
C ASP A 182 21.11 3.07 13.49
N CYS A 183 20.21 3.76 12.78
CA CYS A 183 20.51 5.05 12.18
C CYS A 183 20.75 6.13 13.24
N LEU A 184 19.95 6.18 14.32
CA LEU A 184 20.16 7.12 15.42
C LEU A 184 21.52 6.92 16.10
N ALA A 185 21.94 5.67 16.31
CA ALA A 185 23.26 5.38 16.87
C ALA A 185 24.38 5.89 15.96
N LYS A 186 24.28 5.64 14.64
CA LYS A 186 25.26 6.14 13.65
C LYS A 186 25.26 7.66 13.50
N ASP A 187 24.14 8.31 13.80
CA ASP A 187 23.99 9.77 13.85
C ASP A 187 24.52 10.39 15.17
N GLY A 188 25.11 9.59 16.06
CA GLY A 188 25.63 10.03 17.36
C GLY A 188 24.54 10.28 18.43
N LYS A 189 23.29 9.91 18.16
CA LYS A 189 22.15 10.09 19.07
C LYS A 189 21.92 8.83 19.91
N GLU A 190 22.96 8.41 20.63
CA GLU A 190 22.98 7.12 21.33
C GLU A 190 21.84 6.94 22.32
N GLU A 191 21.53 7.96 23.13
CA GLU A 191 20.45 7.86 24.11
C GLU A 191 19.09 7.60 23.44
N LYS A 192 18.82 8.27 22.32
CA LYS A 192 17.60 8.01 21.53
C LYS A 192 17.62 6.61 20.91
N ALA A 193 18.78 6.13 20.47
CA ALA A 193 18.91 4.77 19.97
C ALA A 193 18.61 3.74 21.06
N ARG A 194 19.17 3.92 22.28
CA ARG A 194 18.91 3.04 23.44
C ARG A 194 17.42 2.97 23.77
N GLN A 195 16.73 4.12 23.77
CA GLN A 195 15.28 4.17 23.99
C GLN A 195 14.52 3.32 22.96
N ARG A 196 14.87 3.43 21.67
CA ARG A 196 14.21 2.63 20.62
C ARG A 196 14.55 1.15 20.71
N TYR A 197 15.78 0.78 21.04
CA TYR A 197 16.12 -0.63 21.26
C TYR A 197 15.32 -1.24 22.42
N ASN A 198 15.17 -0.53 23.53
CA ASN A 198 14.35 -0.98 24.66
C ASN A 198 12.87 -1.12 24.24
N GLU A 199 12.32 -0.14 23.53
CA GLU A 199 10.95 -0.19 22.99
C GLU A 199 10.72 -1.45 22.14
N ILE A 200 11.69 -1.83 21.29
CA ILE A 200 11.59 -3.04 20.46
C ILE A 200 11.55 -4.30 21.33
N ILE A 201 12.40 -4.39 22.36
CA ILE A 201 12.50 -5.54 23.26
C ILE A 201 11.21 -5.71 24.06
N GLU A 202 10.65 -4.61 24.56
CA GLU A 202 9.41 -4.60 25.34
C GLU A 202 8.18 -4.90 24.50
N THR A 203 8.10 -4.31 23.30
CA THR A 203 6.89 -4.38 22.46
C THR A 203 6.84 -5.63 21.58
N TYR A 204 8.00 -6.15 21.16
CA TYR A 204 8.12 -7.30 20.26
C TYR A 204 9.00 -8.41 20.84
N PRO A 205 8.69 -8.92 22.05
CA PRO A 205 9.51 -9.92 22.71
C PRO A 205 9.64 -11.20 21.87
N GLY A 206 10.84 -11.78 21.84
CA GLY A 206 11.13 -12.99 21.06
C GLY A 206 11.29 -12.80 19.55
N SER A 207 11.13 -11.58 19.04
CA SER A 207 11.38 -11.29 17.62
C SER A 207 12.88 -11.25 17.29
N ALA A 208 13.21 -11.42 16.00
CA ALA A 208 14.56 -11.22 15.51
C ALA A 208 15.05 -9.78 15.77
N SER A 209 14.16 -8.79 15.65
CA SER A 209 14.46 -7.37 15.93
C SER A 209 14.77 -7.14 17.41
N ALA A 210 14.03 -7.75 18.35
CA ALA A 210 14.33 -7.66 19.78
C ALA A 210 15.70 -8.28 20.11
N SER A 211 15.99 -9.44 19.51
CA SER A 211 17.29 -10.10 19.65
C SER A 211 18.44 -9.24 19.11
N ALA A 212 18.22 -8.54 17.99
CA ALA A 212 19.18 -7.61 17.41
C ALA A 212 19.37 -6.35 18.27
N ALA A 213 18.26 -5.77 18.75
CA ALA A 213 18.25 -4.60 19.62
C ALA A 213 19.04 -4.84 20.91
N GLN A 214 18.87 -6.02 21.53
CA GLN A 214 19.62 -6.39 22.73
C GLN A 214 21.13 -6.46 22.48
N ARG A 215 21.54 -7.01 21.32
CA ARG A 215 22.96 -7.02 20.92
C ARG A 215 23.49 -5.61 20.69
N SER A 216 22.71 -4.72 20.07
CA SER A 216 23.11 -3.34 19.84
C SER A 216 23.26 -2.56 21.16
N LEU A 217 22.36 -2.76 22.12
CA LEU A 217 22.48 -2.17 23.47
C LEU A 217 23.75 -2.62 24.18
N TRP A 218 24.08 -3.91 24.13
CA TRP A 218 25.29 -4.43 24.75
C TRP A 218 26.55 -3.80 24.17
N LYS A 219 26.62 -3.63 22.84
CA LYS A 219 27.74 -2.94 22.18
C LYS A 219 27.87 -1.49 22.64
N LEU A 220 26.76 -0.78 22.75
CA LEU A 220 26.75 0.62 23.21
C LEU A 220 27.10 0.77 24.70
N SER A 221 26.86 -0.25 25.53
CA SER A 221 27.30 -0.23 26.94
C SER A 221 28.78 -0.52 27.14
N GLY A 222 29.44 -1.17 26.17
CA GLY A 222 30.86 -1.49 26.24
C GLY A 222 31.79 -0.42 25.64
N SER A 223 31.23 0.68 25.12
CA SER A 223 31.96 1.81 24.55
C SER A 223 32.14 3.01 25.50
N GLU A 224 31.62 2.90 26.73
CA GLU A 224 31.81 3.87 27.83
C GLU A 224 33.09 3.54 28.63
#